data_AF-A0A3A9GEJ9-F1
#
_entry.id   AF-A0A3A9GEJ9-F1
#
_cell.length_a   1.000
_cell.length_b   1.000
_cell.length_c   1.000
_cell.angle_alpha   90.00
_cell.angle_beta   90.00
_cell.angle_gamma   90.00
#
_symmetry.space_group_name_H-M   'P 1'
#
loop_
_entity.id
_entity.type
_entity.pdbx_description
1 polymer ?
#
loop_
_entity_poly.entity_id
_entity_poly.type
_entity_poly.pdbx_seq_one_letter_code
_entity_poly.pdbx_strand_id
1 'polypeptide(L)'
;MRDDHKLDLKKTKQRICAFCLSQGFHYDGGKWTQAHLKWLKSLELSEWDRETLGEYLITYEYQSNRIEMFDKRIEELASETEYVEKVKRLVCFLGVKTHTALSCLVEAGDFQRFAKGNIYAAYLGLVPGEDSSSDNIKRLSITKAGNSHVRKLLIEASKGICKGAVGHKSKDLKARQSGNPPEVIAYADKANERLRRKYYKMIRHGKKKNVAVTAVARELACFIWGMMTDNIRIE
;
A
#
# COMPACT_ATOMS: atom_id res chain seq x y z
N MET A 1 2.41 -2.30 15.44
CA MET A 1 2.83 -1.02 16.07
C MET A 1 2.59 0.20 15.16
N ARG A 2 3.28 0.38 14.02
CA ARG A 2 3.03 1.55 13.14
C ARG A 2 1.58 1.63 12.62
N ASP A 3 1.03 0.51 12.17
CA ASP A 3 -0.34 0.45 11.64
C ASP A 3 -1.39 0.73 12.72
N ASP A 4 -1.09 0.45 13.99
CA ASP A 4 -1.95 0.76 15.14
C ASP A 4 -1.99 2.28 15.38
N HIS A 5 -0.83 2.94 15.38
CA HIS A 5 -0.77 4.41 15.43
C HIS A 5 -1.49 5.07 14.24
N LYS A 6 -1.47 4.46 13.05
CA LYS A 6 -2.28 4.93 11.90
C LYS A 6 -3.78 4.79 12.13
N LEU A 7 -4.21 3.69 12.76
CA LEU A 7 -5.60 3.48 13.12
C LEU A 7 -6.05 4.50 14.16
N ASP A 8 -5.23 4.75 15.18
CA ASP A 8 -5.54 5.69 16.23
C ASP A 8 -5.51 7.14 15.73
N LEU A 9 -4.55 7.52 14.88
CA LEU A 9 -4.57 8.81 14.20
C LEU A 9 -5.86 9.01 13.39
N LYS A 10 -6.35 7.96 12.71
CA LYS A 10 -7.62 8.02 11.98
C LYS A 10 -8.78 8.28 12.95
N LYS A 11 -8.85 7.57 14.08
CA LYS A 11 -9.89 7.79 15.10
C LYS A 11 -9.82 9.20 15.68
N THR A 12 -8.63 9.70 15.99
CA THR A 12 -8.43 11.07 16.50
C THR A 12 -8.92 12.11 15.49
N LYS A 13 -8.58 11.96 14.21
CA LYS A 13 -9.11 12.82 13.14
C LYS A 13 -10.65 12.82 13.09
N GLN A 14 -11.26 11.65 13.21
CA GLN A 14 -12.72 11.52 13.23
C GLN A 14 -13.34 12.20 14.45
N ARG A 15 -12.73 12.07 15.64
CA ARG A 15 -13.17 12.74 16.86
C ARG A 15 -13.08 14.26 16.75
N ILE A 16 -11.98 14.78 16.21
CA ILE A 16 -11.83 16.22 15.93
C ILE A 16 -12.93 16.70 14.97
N CYS A 17 -13.15 16.00 13.86
CA CYS A 17 -14.23 16.38 12.93
C CYS A 17 -15.60 16.37 13.60
N ALA A 18 -15.91 15.35 14.40
CA ALA A 18 -17.18 15.26 15.12
C ALA A 18 -17.34 16.39 16.16
N PHE A 19 -16.26 16.70 16.88
CA PHE A 19 -16.21 17.82 17.82
C PHE A 19 -16.47 19.15 17.10
N CYS A 20 -15.74 19.46 16.02
CA CYS A 20 -15.96 20.69 15.25
C CYS A 20 -17.41 20.80 14.76
N LEU A 21 -17.98 19.70 14.23
CA LEU A 21 -19.36 19.67 13.77
C LEU A 21 -20.36 19.95 14.92
N SER A 22 -20.12 19.44 16.12
CA SER A 22 -20.98 19.71 17.28
C SER A 22 -20.96 21.19 17.71
N GLN A 23 -19.86 21.88 17.41
CA GLN A 23 -19.68 23.32 17.65
C GLN A 23 -20.11 24.19 16.46
N GLY A 24 -20.74 23.60 15.44
CA GLY A 24 -21.20 24.31 14.24
C GLY A 24 -20.12 24.63 13.22
N PHE A 25 -18.89 24.12 13.38
CA PHE A 25 -17.78 24.35 12.46
C PHE A 25 -17.59 23.19 11.48
N HIS A 26 -17.39 23.52 10.21
CA HIS A 26 -17.07 22.57 9.15
C HIS A 26 -15.90 23.04 8.30
N TYR A 27 -15.04 22.11 7.87
CA TYR A 27 -13.89 22.40 7.02
C TYR A 27 -14.08 21.86 5.60
N ASP A 28 -14.25 22.77 4.65
CA ASP A 28 -14.44 22.43 3.23
C ASP A 28 -13.13 22.32 2.42
N GLY A 29 -11.98 22.65 3.03
CA GLY A 29 -10.67 22.65 2.35
C GLY A 29 -10.08 21.26 2.07
N GLY A 30 -10.85 20.19 2.30
CA GLY A 30 -10.51 18.82 1.91
C GLY A 30 -9.54 18.10 2.86
N LYS A 31 -8.27 17.93 2.45
CA LYS A 31 -7.34 17.00 3.10
C LYS A 31 -6.82 17.54 4.45
N TRP A 32 -6.44 16.62 5.33
CA TRP A 32 -5.70 16.90 6.58
C TRP A 32 -4.27 17.37 6.27
N THR A 33 -4.11 18.65 5.96
CA THR A 33 -2.83 19.33 5.72
C THR A 33 -2.59 20.42 6.76
N GLN A 34 -1.48 21.13 6.66
CA GLN A 34 -1.20 22.29 7.52
C GLN A 34 -2.29 23.37 7.44
N ALA A 35 -2.99 23.50 6.30
CA ALA A 35 -4.12 24.42 6.17
C ALA A 35 -5.28 24.05 7.10
N HIS A 36 -5.61 22.75 7.20
CA HIS A 36 -6.64 22.26 8.12
C HIS A 36 -6.20 22.49 9.58
N LEU A 37 -4.94 22.20 9.93
CA LEU A 37 -4.44 22.47 11.28
C LEU A 37 -4.46 23.96 11.63
N LYS A 38 -4.12 24.84 10.68
CA LYS A 38 -4.22 26.29 10.86
C LYS A 38 -5.67 26.73 11.08
N TRP A 39 -6.61 26.18 10.31
CA TRP A 39 -8.04 26.43 10.47
C TRP A 39 -8.56 25.99 11.84
N LEU A 40 -8.20 24.79 12.31
CA LEU A 40 -8.57 24.30 13.64
C LEU A 40 -8.10 25.26 14.74
N LYS A 41 -6.88 25.77 14.62
CA LYS A 41 -6.29 26.72 15.58
C LYS A 41 -6.91 28.12 15.51
N SER A 42 -7.56 28.48 14.39
CA SER A 42 -8.21 29.79 14.21
C SER A 42 -9.68 29.80 14.59
N LEU A 43 -10.26 28.69 15.03
CA LEU A 43 -11.67 28.65 15.41
C LEU A 43 -11.95 29.55 16.63
N GLU A 44 -13.06 30.27 16.57
CA GLU A 44 -13.61 31.04 17.69
C GLU A 44 -14.41 30.10 18.58
N LEU A 45 -13.71 29.46 19.53
CA LEU A 45 -14.26 28.52 20.49
C LEU A 45 -14.30 29.13 21.90
N SER A 46 -15.24 28.63 22.72
CA SER A 46 -15.23 28.86 24.17
C SER A 46 -13.92 28.34 24.80
N GLU A 47 -13.63 28.75 26.03
CA GLU A 47 -12.42 28.32 26.73
C GLU A 47 -12.33 26.79 26.87
N TRP A 48 -13.42 26.16 27.36
CA TRP A 48 -13.51 24.71 27.54
C TRP A 48 -13.43 23.93 26.21
N ASP A 49 -14.06 24.46 25.15
CA ASP A 49 -14.01 23.86 23.82
C ASP A 49 -12.61 23.95 23.20
N ARG A 50 -11.92 25.08 23.44
CA ARG A 50 -10.54 25.29 23.01
C ARG A 50 -9.59 24.33 23.72
N GLU A 51 -9.76 24.12 25.02
CA GLU A 51 -9.01 23.13 25.80
C GLU A 51 -9.25 21.71 25.26
N THR A 52 -10.51 21.33 25.06
CA THR A 52 -10.90 20.02 24.51
C THR A 52 -10.28 19.77 23.12
N LEU A 53 -10.35 20.77 22.23
CA LEU A 53 -9.69 20.67 20.92
C LEU A 53 -8.17 20.56 21.05
N GLY A 54 -7.57 21.29 22.01
CA GLY A 54 -6.16 21.21 22.35
C GLY A 54 -5.72 19.78 22.68
N GLU A 55 -6.43 19.08 23.55
CA GLU A 55 -6.15 17.69 23.91
C GLU A 55 -6.21 16.72 22.71
N TYR A 56 -7.20 16.90 21.83
CA TYR A 56 -7.27 16.13 20.60
C TYR A 56 -6.10 16.43 19.65
N LEU A 57 -5.67 17.69 19.55
CA LEU A 57 -4.54 18.10 18.73
C LEU A 57 -3.21 17.56 19.29
N ILE A 58 -3.02 17.53 20.60
CA ILE A 58 -1.86 16.89 21.25
C ILE A 58 -1.82 15.40 20.87
N THR A 59 -2.96 14.71 20.98
CA THR A 59 -3.06 13.30 20.58
C THR A 59 -2.76 13.13 19.09
N TYR A 60 -3.27 14.01 18.24
CA TYR A 60 -3.01 14.00 16.79
C TYR A 60 -1.51 14.12 16.49
N GLU A 61 -0.84 15.08 17.12
CA GLU A 61 0.58 15.36 16.93
C GLU A 61 1.42 14.18 17.43
N TYR A 62 1.11 13.64 18.61
CA TYR A 62 1.75 12.44 19.14
C TYR A 62 1.67 11.28 18.13
N GLN A 63 0.47 10.93 17.68
CA GLN A 63 0.29 9.81 16.74
C GLN A 63 1.00 10.05 15.40
N SER A 64 0.96 11.28 14.90
CA SER A 64 1.65 11.67 13.65
C SER A 64 3.17 11.52 13.79
N ASN A 65 3.74 12.01 14.89
CA ASN A 65 5.17 11.92 15.18
C ASN A 65 5.61 10.47 15.34
N ARG A 66 4.83 9.63 16.05
CA ARG A 66 5.12 8.20 16.18
C ARG A 66 5.16 7.50 14.83
N ILE A 67 4.21 7.78 13.94
CA ILE A 67 4.21 7.20 12.58
C ILE A 67 5.46 7.61 11.81
N GLU A 68 5.86 8.89 11.87
CA GLU A 68 7.07 9.39 11.22
C GLU A 68 8.34 8.71 11.76
N MET A 69 8.44 8.55 13.08
CA MET A 69 9.55 7.82 13.71
C MET A 69 9.63 6.37 13.22
N PHE A 70 8.49 5.67 13.14
CA PHE A 70 8.47 4.30 12.59
C PHE A 70 8.82 4.26 11.11
N ASP A 71 8.37 5.24 10.33
CA ASP A 71 8.75 5.36 8.92
C ASP A 71 10.27 5.53 8.76
N LYS A 72 10.91 6.39 9.58
CA LYS A 72 12.38 6.52 9.60
C LYS A 72 13.07 5.21 9.98
N ARG A 73 12.59 4.53 11.03
CA ARG A 73 13.15 3.24 11.45
C ARG A 73 13.01 2.16 10.38
N ILE A 74 11.93 2.16 9.61
CA ILE A 74 11.74 1.26 8.46
C ILE A 74 12.78 1.53 7.37
N GLU A 75 13.06 2.79 7.05
CA GLU A 75 14.10 3.13 6.06
C GLU A 75 15.51 2.73 6.55
N GLU A 76 15.79 2.87 7.85
CA GLU A 76 17.04 2.41 8.47
C GLU A 76 17.20 0.88 8.31
N LEU A 77 16.19 0.10 8.71
CA LEU A 77 16.20 -1.37 8.59
C LEU A 77 16.31 -1.81 7.14
N ALA A 78 15.61 -1.12 6.22
CA ALA A 78 15.68 -1.42 4.80
C ALA A 78 17.05 -1.12 4.18
N SER A 79 17.87 -0.30 4.83
CA SER A 79 19.23 0.05 4.39
C SER A 79 20.29 -0.92 4.91
N GLU A 80 19.92 -1.88 5.76
CA GLU A 80 20.84 -2.93 6.23
C GLU A 80 21.28 -3.84 5.06
N THR A 81 22.48 -4.39 5.17
CA THR A 81 23.13 -5.19 4.10
C THR A 81 22.28 -6.38 3.64
N GLU A 82 21.50 -6.97 4.55
CA GLU A 82 20.59 -8.08 4.24
C GLU A 82 19.45 -7.69 3.27
N TYR A 83 18.97 -6.45 3.36
CA TYR A 83 17.74 -6.01 2.68
C TYR A 83 17.98 -5.01 1.55
N VAL A 84 19.02 -4.19 1.63
CA VAL A 84 19.20 -3.00 0.78
C VAL A 84 19.05 -3.28 -0.72
N GLU A 85 19.65 -4.35 -1.21
CA GLU A 85 19.58 -4.69 -2.64
C GLU A 85 18.20 -5.22 -3.03
N LYS A 86 17.62 -6.12 -2.22
CA LYS A 86 16.28 -6.66 -2.46
C LYS A 86 15.22 -5.55 -2.42
N VAL A 87 15.34 -4.61 -1.48
CA VAL A 87 14.46 -3.44 -1.38
C VAL A 87 14.61 -2.57 -2.61
N LYS A 88 15.83 -2.21 -3.04
CA LYS A 88 16.09 -1.42 -4.25
C LYS A 88 15.42 -2.01 -5.49
N ARG A 89 15.51 -3.33 -5.66
CA ARG A 89 14.84 -4.06 -6.74
C ARG A 89 13.31 -3.93 -6.62
N LEU A 90 12.74 -4.27 -5.47
CA LEU A 90 11.27 -4.26 -5.28
C LEU A 90 10.65 -2.87 -5.40
N VAL A 91 11.34 -1.81 -4.97
CA VAL A 91 10.85 -0.44 -5.14
C VAL A 91 10.94 0.04 -6.59
N CYS A 92 11.41 -0.77 -7.55
CA CYS A 92 11.24 -0.47 -8.98
C CYS A 92 9.80 -0.69 -9.46
N PHE A 93 8.99 -1.48 -8.74
CA PHE A 93 7.57 -1.60 -9.04
C PHE A 93 6.81 -0.31 -8.69
N LEU A 94 5.86 0.06 -9.54
CA LEU A 94 4.97 1.17 -9.24
C LEU A 94 4.07 0.81 -8.06
N GLY A 95 3.85 1.77 -7.15
CA GLY A 95 3.02 1.57 -5.96
C GLY A 95 3.72 0.84 -4.81
N VAL A 96 4.83 0.14 -5.06
CA VAL A 96 5.67 -0.46 -4.02
C VAL A 96 6.66 0.58 -3.50
N LYS A 97 6.66 0.79 -2.19
CA LYS A 97 7.57 1.69 -1.45
C LYS A 97 8.34 0.90 -0.41
N THR A 98 9.36 1.49 0.23
CA THR A 98 10.25 0.81 1.17
C THR A 98 9.51 -0.02 2.21
N HIS A 99 8.52 0.56 2.90
CA HIS A 99 7.69 -0.18 3.85
C HIS A 99 7.02 -1.42 3.24
N THR A 100 6.44 -1.30 2.04
CA THR A 100 5.82 -2.46 1.37
C THR A 100 6.84 -3.49 0.93
N ALA A 101 7.98 -3.06 0.40
CA ALA A 101 9.07 -3.94 -0.01
C ALA A 101 9.62 -4.72 1.19
N LEU A 102 10.03 -4.01 2.26
CA LEU A 102 10.59 -4.61 3.47
C LEU A 102 9.59 -5.57 4.13
N SER A 103 8.31 -5.18 4.28
CA SER A 103 7.30 -6.09 4.81
C SER A 103 7.13 -7.35 3.97
N CYS A 104 7.20 -7.26 2.63
CA CYS A 104 7.15 -8.45 1.78
C CYS A 104 8.36 -9.36 2.00
N LEU A 105 9.55 -8.78 2.18
CA LEU A 105 10.79 -9.54 2.41
C LEU A 105 10.77 -10.27 3.75
N VAL A 106 10.51 -9.54 4.83
CA VAL A 106 10.53 -10.09 6.20
C VAL A 106 9.46 -11.17 6.38
N GLU A 107 8.25 -10.96 5.86
CA GLU A 107 7.11 -11.88 6.05
C GLU A 107 7.15 -13.10 5.12
N ALA A 108 7.79 -12.95 3.96
CA ALA A 108 8.05 -14.07 3.08
C ALA A 108 9.24 -14.90 3.58
N GLY A 109 10.25 -14.26 4.18
CA GLY A 109 11.53 -14.88 4.49
C GLY A 109 12.22 -15.30 3.19
N ASP A 110 12.41 -16.61 3.03
CA ASP A 110 12.92 -17.19 1.79
C ASP A 110 11.81 -17.29 0.73
N PHE A 111 12.01 -16.67 -0.43
CA PHE A 111 11.10 -16.76 -1.58
C PHE A 111 11.24 -18.07 -2.35
N GLN A 112 12.38 -18.77 -2.23
CA GLN A 112 12.62 -20.05 -2.91
C GLN A 112 11.74 -21.17 -2.37
N ARG A 113 11.21 -21.05 -1.15
CA ARG A 113 10.21 -21.99 -0.60
C ARG A 113 8.91 -22.05 -1.41
N PHE A 114 8.64 -21.05 -2.25
CA PHE A 114 7.48 -21.05 -3.14
C PHE A 114 7.91 -21.47 -4.54
N ALA A 115 7.42 -22.62 -5.02
CA ALA A 115 7.79 -23.12 -6.35
C ALA A 115 7.36 -22.20 -7.51
N LYS A 116 6.31 -21.38 -7.32
CA LYS A 116 5.77 -20.47 -8.33
C LYS A 116 5.14 -19.24 -7.68
N GLY A 117 5.11 -18.11 -8.41
CA GLY A 117 4.53 -16.86 -7.93
C GLY A 117 3.04 -16.93 -7.56
N ASN A 118 2.26 -17.82 -8.20
CA ASN A 118 0.85 -18.04 -7.80
C ASN A 118 0.72 -18.69 -6.42
N ILE A 119 1.71 -19.51 -6.01
CA ILE A 119 1.76 -20.12 -4.66
C ILE A 119 2.08 -19.03 -3.63
N TYR A 120 3.02 -18.14 -3.92
CA TYR A 120 3.28 -16.97 -3.07
C TYR A 120 2.03 -16.08 -2.94
N ALA A 121 1.33 -15.80 -4.04
CA ALA A 121 0.08 -15.04 -3.99
C ALA A 121 -1.01 -15.75 -3.15
N ALA A 122 -1.07 -17.10 -3.20
CA ALA A 122 -2.00 -17.88 -2.40
C ALA A 122 -1.64 -17.84 -0.90
N TYR A 123 -0.36 -17.96 -0.56
CA TYR A 123 0.16 -17.80 0.80
C TYR A 123 -0.22 -16.46 1.43
N LEU A 124 -0.25 -15.39 0.63
CA LEU A 124 -0.68 -14.06 1.06
C LEU A 124 -2.22 -13.91 1.17
N GLY A 125 -3.00 -14.90 0.74
CA GLY A 125 -4.46 -14.83 0.69
C GLY A 125 -4.99 -13.91 -0.43
N LEU A 126 -4.24 -13.74 -1.51
CA LEU A 126 -4.65 -12.94 -2.69
C LEU A 126 -5.31 -13.77 -3.78
N VAL A 127 -5.41 -15.09 -3.59
CA VAL A 127 -6.05 -16.01 -4.52
C VAL A 127 -7.46 -16.34 -4.02
N PRO A 128 -8.48 -16.32 -4.90
CA PRO A 128 -9.81 -16.83 -4.58
C PRO A 128 -9.77 -18.27 -4.05
N GLY A 129 -10.62 -18.59 -3.09
CA GLY A 129 -10.92 -19.99 -2.77
C GLY A 129 -11.59 -20.68 -3.97
N GLU A 130 -11.60 -22.01 -3.94
CA GLU A 130 -12.21 -22.84 -4.98
C GLU A 130 -13.03 -23.95 -4.32
N ASP A 131 -14.25 -24.14 -4.82
CA ASP A 131 -15.23 -25.14 -4.38
C ASP A 131 -15.76 -25.86 -5.63
N SER A 132 -14.84 -26.49 -6.35
CA SER A 132 -15.11 -27.13 -7.64
C SER A 132 -15.41 -28.62 -7.46
N SER A 133 -16.37 -29.14 -8.22
CA SER A 133 -16.66 -30.57 -8.31
C SER A 133 -16.78 -31.00 -9.77
N SER A 134 -16.05 -32.06 -10.14
CA SER A 134 -15.95 -32.55 -11.51
C SER A 134 -15.73 -31.41 -12.52
N ASP A 135 -16.66 -31.20 -13.45
CA ASP A 135 -16.55 -30.20 -14.52
C ASP A 135 -16.98 -28.77 -14.10
N ASN A 136 -17.49 -28.60 -12.87
CA ASN A 136 -17.98 -27.31 -12.40
C ASN A 136 -16.91 -26.58 -11.58
N ILE A 137 -16.31 -25.54 -12.17
CA ILE A 137 -15.33 -24.69 -11.49
C ILE A 137 -16.03 -23.50 -10.82
N LYS A 138 -16.13 -23.54 -9.49
CA LYS A 138 -16.72 -22.46 -8.70
C LYS A 138 -15.65 -21.75 -7.88
N ARG A 139 -15.32 -20.53 -8.31
CA ARG A 139 -14.38 -19.65 -7.59
C ARG A 139 -15.11 -18.80 -6.56
N LEU A 140 -14.58 -18.78 -5.34
CA LEU A 140 -15.12 -18.04 -4.20
C LEU A 140 -14.46 -16.65 -4.06
N SER A 141 -14.65 -15.98 -2.92
CA SER A 141 -13.90 -14.78 -2.57
C SER A 141 -12.44 -15.10 -2.22
N ILE A 142 -11.59 -14.07 -2.13
CA ILE A 142 -10.28 -14.22 -1.51
C ILE A 142 -10.43 -14.71 -0.05
N THR A 143 -9.48 -15.53 0.38
CA THR A 143 -9.47 -16.07 1.74
C THR A 143 -9.02 -15.02 2.75
N LYS A 144 -9.52 -15.10 3.98
CA LYS A 144 -8.94 -14.35 5.11
C LYS A 144 -7.65 -15.00 5.62
N ALA A 145 -7.44 -16.29 5.31
CA ALA A 145 -6.21 -17.02 5.54
C ALA A 145 -5.04 -16.39 4.79
N GLY A 146 -3.86 -16.38 5.41
CA GLY A 146 -2.64 -15.73 4.92
C GLY A 146 -2.39 -14.35 5.53
N ASN A 147 -1.16 -13.84 5.38
CA ASN A 147 -0.72 -12.61 6.04
C ASN A 147 -1.58 -11.38 5.64
N SER A 148 -2.38 -10.91 6.60
CA SER A 148 -3.33 -9.80 6.40
C SER A 148 -2.63 -8.45 6.18
N HIS A 149 -1.47 -8.26 6.80
CA HIS A 149 -0.68 -7.04 6.70
C HIS A 149 -0.09 -6.88 5.29
N VAL A 150 0.64 -7.89 4.79
CA VAL A 150 1.22 -7.86 3.43
C VAL A 150 0.12 -7.79 2.37
N ARG A 151 -0.98 -8.54 2.55
CA ARG A 151 -2.13 -8.48 1.64
C ARG A 151 -2.69 -7.06 1.53
N LYS A 152 -2.89 -6.38 2.66
CA LYS A 152 -3.34 -4.99 2.69
C LYS A 152 -2.34 -4.07 1.98
N LEU A 153 -1.05 -4.22 2.24
CA LEU A 153 0.00 -3.40 1.60
C LEU A 153 0.02 -3.57 0.08
N LEU A 154 -0.07 -4.80 -0.43
CA LEU A 154 -0.10 -5.06 -1.87
C LEU A 154 -1.39 -4.56 -2.54
N ILE A 155 -2.54 -4.62 -1.84
CA ILE A 155 -3.78 -3.99 -2.31
C ILE A 155 -3.62 -2.47 -2.41
N GLU A 156 -3.05 -1.81 -1.40
CA GLU A 156 -2.81 -0.37 -1.44
C GLU A 156 -1.79 0.03 -2.52
N ALA A 157 -0.70 -0.72 -2.67
CA ALA A 157 0.26 -0.54 -3.76
C ALA A 157 -0.43 -0.64 -5.13
N SER A 158 -1.29 -1.65 -5.29
CA SER A 158 -2.05 -1.88 -6.53
C SER A 158 -3.04 -0.75 -6.82
N LYS A 159 -3.67 -0.14 -5.81
CA LYS A 159 -4.49 1.07 -6.02
C LYS A 159 -3.69 2.22 -6.62
N GLY A 160 -2.39 2.33 -6.30
CA GLY A 160 -1.47 3.26 -6.92
C GLY A 160 -1.21 2.93 -8.40
N ILE A 161 -0.96 1.66 -8.71
CA ILE A 161 -0.75 1.17 -10.08
C ILE A 161 -1.96 1.46 -10.97
N CYS A 162 -3.17 1.28 -10.43
CA CYS A 162 -4.43 1.45 -11.15
C CYS A 162 -4.81 2.91 -11.48
N LYS A 163 -3.99 3.89 -11.10
CA LYS A 163 -4.18 5.32 -11.43
C LYS A 163 -3.26 5.73 -12.58
N GLY A 164 -3.72 6.63 -13.46
CA GLY A 164 -2.90 7.23 -14.53
C GLY A 164 -2.81 6.39 -15.81
N ALA A 165 -2.10 6.90 -16.82
CA ALA A 165 -2.04 6.31 -18.15
C ALA A 165 -1.03 5.14 -18.26
N VAL A 166 -1.32 4.14 -19.10
CA VAL A 166 -0.39 3.02 -19.38
C VAL A 166 0.95 3.57 -19.90
N GLY A 167 2.08 3.00 -19.44
CA GLY A 167 3.44 3.44 -19.83
C GLY A 167 3.94 4.71 -19.13
N HIS A 168 3.08 5.49 -18.46
CA HIS A 168 3.52 6.70 -17.75
C HIS A 168 4.33 6.38 -16.50
N LYS A 169 5.52 6.99 -16.39
CA LYS A 169 6.41 6.96 -15.21
C LYS A 169 6.54 8.33 -14.56
N SER A 170 6.29 8.41 -13.25
CA SER A 170 6.52 9.63 -12.47
C SER A 170 8.01 9.90 -12.25
N LYS A 171 8.37 11.15 -11.93
CA LYS A 171 9.74 11.53 -11.53
C LYS A 171 10.23 10.68 -10.34
N ASP A 172 9.37 10.47 -9.35
CA ASP A 172 9.64 9.60 -8.20
C ASP A 172 9.92 8.13 -8.58
N LEU A 173 9.18 7.56 -9.52
CA LEU A 173 9.43 6.19 -9.96
C LEU A 173 10.78 6.09 -10.69
N LYS A 174 11.09 7.05 -11.56
CA LYS A 174 12.39 7.11 -12.25
C LYS A 174 13.55 7.23 -11.26
N ALA A 175 13.41 8.04 -10.21
CA ALA A 175 14.41 8.18 -9.16
C ALA A 175 14.65 6.85 -8.41
N ARG A 176 13.59 6.10 -8.09
CA ARG A 176 13.71 4.76 -7.46
C ARG A 176 14.34 3.71 -8.38
N GLN A 177 14.07 3.80 -9.68
CA GLN A 177 14.67 2.89 -10.67
C GLN A 177 16.15 3.22 -10.94
N SER A 178 16.58 4.47 -10.72
CA SER A 178 17.96 4.91 -10.94
C SER A 178 18.96 4.04 -10.17
N GLY A 179 20.03 3.62 -10.86
CA GLY A 179 21.10 2.80 -10.29
C GLY A 179 20.80 1.30 -10.19
N ASN A 180 19.60 0.83 -10.55
CA ASN A 180 19.30 -0.61 -10.66
C ASN A 180 19.76 -1.17 -12.03
N PRO A 181 20.05 -2.48 -12.14
CA PRO A 181 20.36 -3.12 -13.40
C PRO A 181 19.24 -2.93 -14.46
N PRO A 182 19.57 -2.75 -15.76
CA PRO A 182 18.57 -2.56 -16.81
C PRO A 182 17.51 -3.66 -16.88
N GLU A 183 17.90 -4.91 -16.61
CA GLU A 183 16.98 -6.06 -16.57
C GLU A 183 15.94 -5.96 -15.46
N VAL A 184 16.31 -5.47 -14.27
CA VAL A 184 15.41 -5.26 -13.13
C VAL A 184 14.40 -4.17 -13.47
N ILE A 185 14.88 -3.07 -14.06
CA ILE A 185 14.03 -1.96 -14.49
C ILE A 185 13.05 -2.42 -15.56
N ALA A 186 13.54 -3.13 -16.60
CA ALA A 186 12.71 -3.64 -17.69
C ALA A 186 11.64 -4.62 -17.18
N TYR A 187 12.00 -5.51 -16.25
CA TYR A 187 11.05 -6.44 -15.63
C TYR A 187 9.97 -5.70 -14.82
N ALA A 188 10.37 -4.69 -14.03
CA ALA A 188 9.43 -3.86 -13.28
C ALA A 188 8.50 -3.05 -14.18
N ASP A 189 9.00 -2.51 -15.29
CA ASP A 189 8.20 -1.77 -16.26
C ASP A 189 7.20 -2.66 -17.00
N LYS A 190 7.64 -3.84 -17.44
CA LYS A 190 6.78 -4.88 -18.01
C LYS A 190 5.65 -5.24 -17.04
N ALA A 191 5.96 -5.39 -15.75
CA ALA A 191 4.96 -5.62 -14.72
C ALA A 191 3.98 -4.44 -14.60
N ASN A 192 4.49 -3.21 -14.45
CA ASN A 192 3.68 -2.00 -14.28
C ASN A 192 2.69 -1.81 -15.42
N GLU A 193 3.14 -1.99 -16.66
CA GLU A 193 2.30 -1.89 -17.85
C GLU A 193 1.25 -3.00 -17.88
N ARG A 194 1.65 -4.26 -17.68
CA ARG A 194 0.73 -5.42 -17.69
C ARG A 194 -0.35 -5.29 -16.62
N LEU A 195 0.03 -4.95 -15.40
CA LEU A 195 -0.87 -4.79 -14.26
C LEU A 195 -1.90 -3.68 -14.53
N ARG A 196 -1.47 -2.53 -15.05
CA ARG A 196 -2.36 -1.41 -15.39
C ARG A 196 -3.28 -1.75 -16.57
N ARG A 197 -2.78 -2.41 -17.62
CA ARG A 197 -3.60 -2.92 -18.73
C ARG A 197 -4.66 -3.91 -18.25
N LYS A 198 -4.30 -4.83 -17.35
CA LYS A 198 -5.25 -5.77 -16.72
C LYS A 198 -6.36 -5.02 -15.98
N TYR A 199 -6.01 -4.03 -15.16
CA TYR A 199 -6.99 -3.22 -14.45
C TYR A 199 -8.01 -2.61 -15.41
N TYR A 200 -7.55 -1.88 -16.44
CA TYR A 200 -8.44 -1.23 -17.40
C TYR A 200 -9.25 -2.22 -18.23
N LYS A 201 -8.70 -3.39 -18.57
CA LYS A 201 -9.47 -4.47 -19.20
C LYS A 201 -10.61 -4.92 -18.29
N MET A 202 -10.35 -5.18 -17.01
CA MET A 202 -11.38 -5.61 -16.06
C MET A 202 -12.47 -4.55 -15.85
N ILE A 203 -12.08 -3.28 -15.71
CA ILE A 203 -13.04 -2.17 -15.57
C ILE A 203 -13.93 -2.05 -16.82
N ARG A 204 -13.36 -2.15 -18.03
CA ARG A 204 -14.13 -2.13 -19.29
C ARG A 204 -15.13 -3.28 -19.39
N HIS A 205 -14.82 -4.44 -18.81
CA HIS A 205 -15.75 -5.57 -18.71
C HIS A 205 -16.70 -5.49 -17.50
N GLY A 206 -16.90 -4.30 -16.92
CA GLY A 206 -17.90 -4.07 -15.86
C GLY A 206 -17.53 -4.67 -14.50
N LYS A 207 -16.27 -5.08 -14.26
CA LYS A 207 -15.88 -5.60 -12.95
C LYS A 207 -15.80 -4.48 -11.91
N LYS A 208 -16.28 -4.76 -10.69
CA LYS A 208 -16.17 -3.85 -9.55
C LYS A 208 -14.70 -3.48 -9.31
N LYS A 209 -14.44 -2.21 -9.01
CA LYS A 209 -13.09 -1.67 -8.78
C LYS A 209 -12.27 -2.49 -7.79
N ASN A 210 -12.86 -2.86 -6.64
CA ASN A 210 -12.14 -3.63 -5.62
C ASN A 210 -11.73 -5.02 -6.13
N VAL A 211 -12.57 -5.67 -6.94
CA VAL A 211 -12.24 -6.96 -7.58
C VAL A 211 -11.08 -6.80 -8.56
N ALA A 212 -11.09 -5.75 -9.38
CA ALA A 212 -10.02 -5.46 -10.32
C ALA A 212 -8.69 -5.15 -9.60
N VAL A 213 -8.71 -4.34 -8.54
CA VAL A 213 -7.52 -4.04 -7.72
C VAL A 213 -6.97 -5.28 -7.04
N THR A 214 -7.82 -6.16 -6.49
CA THR A 214 -7.36 -7.43 -5.90
C THR A 214 -6.71 -8.34 -6.93
N ALA A 215 -7.25 -8.41 -8.16
CA ALA A 215 -6.65 -9.19 -9.23
C ALA A 215 -5.27 -8.64 -9.68
N VAL A 216 -5.10 -7.31 -9.63
CA VAL A 216 -3.80 -6.65 -9.83
C VAL A 216 -2.84 -6.99 -8.70
N ALA A 217 -3.28 -6.92 -7.44
CA ALA A 217 -2.45 -7.27 -6.28
C ALA A 217 -1.95 -8.71 -6.32
N ARG A 218 -2.82 -9.66 -6.72
CA ARG A 218 -2.44 -11.06 -6.93
C ARG A 218 -1.30 -11.21 -7.95
N GLU A 219 -1.40 -10.50 -9.08
CA GLU A 219 -0.37 -10.59 -10.12
C GLU A 219 0.90 -9.81 -9.74
N LEU A 220 0.78 -8.69 -9.01
CA LEU A 220 1.92 -7.98 -8.43
C LEU A 220 2.71 -8.90 -7.50
N ALA A 221 2.05 -9.71 -6.66
CA ALA A 221 2.72 -10.70 -5.82
C ALA A 221 3.52 -11.70 -6.67
N CYS A 222 2.99 -12.14 -7.82
CA CYS A 222 3.72 -13.03 -8.72
C CYS A 222 4.98 -12.38 -9.30
N PHE A 223 4.91 -11.08 -9.64
CA PHE A 223 6.07 -10.30 -10.08
C PHE A 223 7.11 -10.09 -8.98
N ILE A 224 6.68 -9.82 -7.75
CA ILE A 224 7.58 -9.74 -6.58
C ILE A 224 8.31 -11.06 -6.39
N TRP A 225 7.59 -12.19 -6.44
CA TRP A 225 8.21 -13.51 -6.36
C TRP A 225 9.23 -13.73 -7.49
N GLY A 226 8.89 -13.39 -8.73
CA GLY A 226 9.81 -13.55 -9.86
C GLY A 226 11.06 -12.70 -9.71
N MET A 227 10.93 -11.47 -9.19
CA MET A 227 12.06 -10.60 -8.90
C MET A 227 12.96 -11.13 -7.77
N MET A 228 12.39 -11.73 -6.72
CA MET A 228 13.15 -12.26 -5.58
C MET A 228 13.75 -13.64 -5.81
N THR A 229 13.35 -14.32 -6.88
CA THR A 229 13.86 -15.64 -7.28
C THR A 229 14.68 -15.59 -8.58
N ASP A 230 15.02 -14.39 -9.04
CA ASP A 230 15.76 -14.12 -10.29
C ASP A 230 15.12 -14.71 -11.57
N ASN A 231 13.82 -15.02 -11.50
CA ASN A 231 12.96 -15.36 -12.62
C ASN A 231 12.50 -14.09 -13.38
N ILE A 232 13.47 -13.26 -13.77
CA ILE A 232 13.25 -11.95 -14.40
C ILE A 232 13.69 -11.88 -15.87
N ARG A 233 14.29 -12.94 -16.41
CA ARG A 233 14.73 -12.97 -17.81
C ARG A 233 13.54 -12.74 -18.73
N ILE A 234 13.66 -11.71 -19.55
CA ILE A 234 12.70 -11.38 -20.60
C ILE A 234 13.27 -12.04 -21.86
N GLU A 235 12.75 -13.22 -22.20
CA GLU A 235 12.85 -13.71 -23.59
C GLU A 235 12.09 -12.78 -24.54
#